data_AF-A0A9P9TAX9-F1
#
_entry.id   AF-A0A9P9TAX9-F1
#
_cell.length_a   1.000
_cell.length_b   1.000
_cell.length_c   1.000
_cell.angle_alpha   90.00
_cell.angle_beta   90.00
_cell.angle_gamma   90.00
#
_symmetry.space_group_name_H-M   'P 1'
#
loop_
_entity.id
_entity.type
_entity.pdbx_description
1 polymer ?
#
loop_
_entity_poly.entity_id
_entity_poly.type
_entity_poly.pdbx_seq_one_letter_code
_entity_poly.pdbx_strand_id
1 'polypeptide(L)'
;MTVAAVVQVAILTGEEGVAEDLVNDNVRNLFEHIQEKWDDSDTEVSELRKWLDARLGLQYSPKIWKVLKNAALGKALQVDTKALEAFVDEGCDMIKERFTQGPARPYADHSFAELVQILDESYIAARKANPTAGEHMSVLALDNWPNEPTSFLRPPATEGQITELEARLSRDSAPDDDTKSPMLPDKHLPEDYKDFLRTSNGFETDANDQCGIFYGVEYVGTTDVLFFHDMDFTLFPYEYTSVSGTDNVSLGKFRCFSIGAGGDEGEVILIPPSSVKPVLEAFEVVYAKASEQNKRMYDRAAVDLYGGLEALRNLEWLCIVWYHWNPDQEVWGSFRKCLEECVSYAVERRRTDERDARAAELEKEKGNGGNEAGEKRKRNAKTDQKAQTAEASDVDMGDSGDGAKTYDLRERKSRRTD
;
A
#
# COMPACT_ATOMS: atom_id res chain seq x y z
N MET A 1 20.72 -21.73 -17.72
CA MET A 1 20.20 -23.08 -17.39
C MET A 1 20.10 -23.15 -15.88
N THR A 2 18.92 -23.48 -15.34
CA THR A 2 18.64 -23.41 -13.89
C THR A 2 19.07 -24.67 -13.16
N VAL A 3 19.29 -24.58 -11.84
CA VAL A 3 19.59 -25.75 -10.99
C VAL A 3 18.49 -26.81 -11.12
N ALA A 4 17.22 -26.39 -11.10
CA ALA A 4 16.07 -27.27 -11.29
C ALA A 4 16.09 -28.03 -12.64
N ALA A 5 16.50 -27.38 -13.72
CA ALA A 5 16.57 -28.02 -15.04
C ALA A 5 17.65 -29.10 -15.07
N VAL A 6 18.84 -28.82 -14.50
CA VAL A 6 19.95 -29.79 -14.46
C VAL A 6 19.61 -30.96 -13.54
N VAL A 7 19.03 -30.69 -12.37
CA VAL A 7 18.56 -31.72 -11.44
C VAL A 7 17.48 -32.60 -12.07
N GLN A 8 16.53 -32.01 -12.81
CA GLN A 8 15.51 -32.77 -13.51
C GLN A 8 16.10 -33.70 -14.56
N VAL A 9 17.11 -33.25 -15.31
CA VAL A 9 17.82 -34.10 -16.28
C VAL A 9 18.50 -35.27 -15.57
N ALA A 10 19.24 -35.02 -14.48
CA ALA A 10 19.90 -36.06 -13.70
C ALA A 10 18.91 -37.11 -13.14
N ILE A 11 17.75 -36.67 -12.63
CA ILE A 11 16.69 -37.59 -12.18
C ILE A 11 16.13 -38.41 -13.35
N LEU A 12 15.90 -37.79 -14.52
CA LEU A 12 15.35 -38.49 -15.69
C LEU A 12 16.34 -39.48 -16.30
N THR A 13 17.65 -39.27 -16.12
CA THR A 13 18.70 -40.21 -16.55
C THR A 13 19.01 -41.28 -15.51
N GLY A 14 18.34 -41.26 -14.34
CA GLY A 14 18.55 -42.23 -13.26
C GLY A 14 19.77 -41.95 -12.39
N GLU A 15 20.36 -40.76 -12.48
CA GLU A 15 21.53 -40.31 -11.72
C GLU A 15 21.11 -39.54 -10.46
N GLU A 16 20.36 -40.19 -9.57
CA GLU A 16 19.80 -39.55 -8.37
C GLU A 16 20.89 -39.01 -7.42
N GLY A 17 22.04 -39.68 -7.29
CA GLY A 17 23.16 -39.19 -6.49
C GLY A 17 23.76 -37.89 -7.03
N VAL A 18 23.86 -37.75 -8.37
CA VAL A 18 24.32 -36.51 -9.01
C VAL A 18 23.31 -35.38 -8.80
N ALA A 19 22.02 -35.70 -8.83
CA ALA A 19 20.97 -34.75 -8.49
C ALA A 19 21.07 -34.24 -7.04
N GLU A 20 21.37 -35.12 -6.08
CA GLU A 20 21.58 -34.75 -4.67
C GLU A 20 22.83 -33.87 -4.50
N ASP A 21 23.96 -34.22 -5.10
CA ASP A 21 25.19 -33.44 -5.05
C ASP A 21 25.01 -32.05 -5.67
N LEU A 22 24.35 -31.99 -6.84
CA LEU A 22 24.03 -30.72 -7.49
C LEU A 22 23.17 -29.81 -6.62
N VAL A 23 22.19 -30.37 -5.91
CA VAL A 23 21.37 -29.61 -4.96
C VAL A 23 22.23 -29.16 -3.78
N ASN A 24 22.96 -30.07 -3.14
CA ASN A 24 23.78 -29.75 -1.98
C ASN A 24 24.79 -28.65 -2.27
N ASP A 25 25.50 -28.70 -3.39
CA ASP A 25 26.54 -27.72 -3.70
C ASP A 25 25.95 -26.42 -4.25
N ASN A 26 25.07 -26.50 -5.25
CA ASN A 26 24.61 -25.29 -5.93
C ASN A 26 23.59 -24.52 -5.10
N VAL A 27 22.68 -25.20 -4.40
CA VAL A 27 21.70 -24.51 -3.55
C VAL A 27 22.41 -23.92 -2.34
N ARG A 28 23.34 -24.66 -1.71
CA ARG A 28 24.13 -24.13 -0.59
C ARG A 28 24.94 -22.91 -0.98
N ASN A 29 25.77 -22.98 -2.02
CA ASN A 29 26.58 -21.84 -2.47
C ASN A 29 25.71 -20.64 -2.83
N LEU A 30 24.51 -20.89 -3.38
CA LEU A 30 23.57 -19.83 -3.72
C LEU A 30 22.97 -19.17 -2.46
N PHE A 31 22.64 -19.95 -1.44
CA PHE A 31 22.16 -19.44 -0.16
C PHE A 31 23.26 -18.77 0.67
N GLU A 32 24.49 -19.29 0.68
CA GLU A 32 25.65 -18.62 1.30
C GLU A 32 25.90 -17.26 0.63
N HIS A 33 25.83 -17.19 -0.70
CA HIS A 33 25.92 -15.92 -1.42
C HIS A 33 24.79 -14.94 -1.06
N ILE A 34 23.58 -15.46 -0.87
CA ILE A 34 22.45 -14.63 -0.43
C ILE A 34 22.66 -14.15 1.00
N GLN A 35 23.13 -15.00 1.93
CA GLN A 35 23.43 -14.58 3.30
C GLN A 35 24.49 -13.47 3.31
N GLU A 36 25.57 -13.61 2.54
CA GLU A 36 26.58 -12.56 2.37
C GLU A 36 26.00 -11.25 1.82
N LYS A 37 24.99 -11.35 0.95
CA LYS A 37 24.30 -10.20 0.35
C LYS A 37 23.13 -9.68 1.18
N TRP A 38 22.62 -10.45 2.13
CA TRP A 38 21.49 -10.10 2.96
C TRP A 38 21.88 -9.09 4.03
N ASP A 39 23.12 -9.19 4.51
CA ASP A 39 23.72 -8.22 5.44
C ASP A 39 24.20 -6.93 4.72
N ASP A 40 24.18 -6.92 3.39
CA ASP A 40 24.46 -5.74 2.57
C ASP A 40 23.19 -4.90 2.48
N SER A 41 23.14 -3.80 3.25
CA SER A 41 22.01 -2.87 3.34
C SER A 41 21.55 -2.30 1.99
N ASP A 42 22.40 -2.42 0.97
CA ASP A 42 22.19 -1.88 -0.35
C ASP A 42 21.52 -2.87 -1.32
N THR A 43 21.31 -4.12 -0.90
CA THR A 43 20.73 -5.14 -1.78
C THR A 43 19.22 -5.12 -1.69
N GLU A 44 18.54 -4.73 -2.77
CA GLU A 44 17.09 -4.86 -2.84
C GLU A 44 16.65 -6.33 -2.78
N VAL A 45 15.76 -6.64 -1.84
CA VAL A 45 15.12 -7.97 -1.71
C VAL A 45 14.44 -8.39 -3.02
N SER A 46 13.91 -7.42 -3.78
CA SER A 46 13.26 -7.66 -5.07
C SER A 46 14.25 -8.19 -6.13
N GLU A 47 15.47 -7.65 -6.16
CA GLU A 47 16.54 -8.06 -7.07
C GLU A 47 17.11 -9.42 -6.66
N LEU A 48 17.32 -9.64 -5.36
CA LEU A 48 17.71 -10.95 -4.82
C LEU A 48 16.71 -12.03 -5.21
N ARG A 49 15.40 -11.77 -5.09
CA ARG A 49 14.33 -12.69 -5.50
C ARG A 49 14.35 -12.98 -7.00
N LYS A 50 14.45 -11.95 -7.85
CA LYS A 50 14.56 -12.13 -9.31
C LYS A 50 15.77 -12.96 -9.70
N TRP A 51 16.92 -12.71 -9.05
CA TRP A 51 18.15 -13.44 -9.28
C TRP A 51 18.04 -14.91 -8.82
N LEU A 52 17.48 -15.12 -7.64
CA LEU A 52 17.14 -16.44 -7.08
C LEU A 52 16.27 -17.25 -8.04
N ASP A 53 15.18 -16.66 -8.52
CA ASP A 53 14.24 -17.32 -9.43
C ASP A 53 14.91 -17.68 -10.76
N ALA A 54 15.73 -16.77 -11.30
CA ALA A 54 16.48 -16.99 -12.54
C ALA A 54 17.53 -18.09 -12.41
N ARG A 55 18.07 -18.35 -11.21
CA ARG A 55 19.09 -19.37 -10.97
C ARG A 55 18.53 -20.71 -10.53
N LEU A 56 17.58 -20.71 -9.60
CA LEU A 56 17.02 -21.94 -9.05
C LEU A 56 15.99 -22.56 -9.98
N GLY A 57 15.05 -21.77 -10.51
CA GLY A 57 13.98 -22.25 -11.39
C GLY A 57 13.11 -23.37 -10.79
N LEU A 58 12.93 -23.40 -9.46
CA LEU A 58 12.23 -24.47 -8.72
C LEU A 58 10.80 -24.71 -9.22
N GLN A 59 10.14 -23.65 -9.69
CA GLN A 59 8.80 -23.67 -10.26
C GLN A 59 8.65 -24.60 -11.47
N TYR A 60 9.75 -24.98 -12.13
CA TYR A 60 9.74 -25.81 -13.34
C TYR A 60 10.05 -27.29 -13.10
N SER A 61 10.32 -27.71 -11.85
CA SER A 61 10.66 -29.10 -11.54
C SER A 61 10.03 -29.57 -10.22
N PRO A 62 8.80 -30.14 -10.25
CA PRO A 62 8.18 -30.68 -9.04
C PRO A 62 9.01 -31.77 -8.35
N LYS A 63 9.90 -32.45 -9.09
CA LYS A 63 10.76 -33.52 -8.56
C LYS A 63 11.93 -32.98 -7.73
N ILE A 64 12.37 -31.73 -7.94
CA ILE A 64 13.44 -31.13 -7.15
C ILE A 64 13.08 -31.05 -5.66
N TRP A 65 11.79 -30.89 -5.32
CA TRP A 65 11.34 -30.84 -3.94
C TRP A 65 11.60 -32.13 -3.16
N LYS A 66 11.58 -33.30 -3.82
CA LYS A 66 11.97 -34.56 -3.19
C LYS A 66 13.46 -34.60 -2.86
N VAL A 67 14.30 -34.11 -3.78
CA VAL A 67 15.75 -34.02 -3.59
C VAL A 67 16.08 -32.99 -2.51
N LEU A 68 15.46 -31.80 -2.54
CA LEU A 68 15.62 -30.75 -1.52
C LEU A 68 15.20 -31.22 -0.12
N LYS A 69 14.16 -32.05 -0.01
CA LYS A 69 13.71 -32.63 1.27
C LYS A 69 14.72 -33.61 1.84
N ASN A 70 15.40 -34.37 0.97
CA ASN A 70 16.40 -35.37 1.38
C ASN A 70 17.78 -34.75 1.59
N ALA A 71 18.08 -33.69 0.83
CA ALA A 71 19.27 -32.88 1.01
C ALA A 71 19.20 -32.28 2.41
N ALA A 72 20.17 -32.61 3.26
CA ALA A 72 20.28 -32.09 4.62
C ALA A 72 20.74 -30.60 4.60
N LEU A 73 20.12 -29.79 3.74
CA LEU A 73 20.44 -28.38 3.49
C LEU A 73 20.41 -27.57 4.78
N GLY A 74 19.48 -27.85 5.68
CA GLY A 74 19.45 -27.20 7.00
C GLY A 74 20.76 -27.39 7.77
N LYS A 75 21.38 -28.58 7.72
CA LYS A 75 22.69 -28.83 8.33
C LYS A 75 23.82 -28.15 7.57
N ALA A 76 23.77 -28.16 6.24
CA ALA A 76 24.78 -27.53 5.39
C ALA A 76 24.80 -26.00 5.52
N LEU A 77 23.63 -25.40 5.72
CA LEU A 77 23.41 -23.96 5.92
C LEU A 77 23.45 -23.54 7.39
N GLN A 78 23.77 -24.47 8.31
CA GLN A 78 23.80 -24.24 9.75
C GLN A 78 22.51 -23.60 10.29
N VAL A 79 21.35 -23.97 9.71
CA VAL A 79 20.04 -23.50 10.14
C VAL A 79 19.83 -23.94 11.58
N ASP A 80 19.65 -22.96 12.46
CA ASP A 80 19.20 -23.23 13.81
C ASP A 80 17.79 -23.80 13.75
N THR A 81 17.69 -25.12 13.90
CA THR A 81 16.42 -25.84 13.82
C THR A 81 15.44 -25.37 14.90
N LYS A 82 15.94 -24.97 16.07
CA LYS A 82 15.08 -24.46 17.15
C LYS A 82 14.53 -23.08 16.80
N ALA A 83 15.35 -22.22 16.20
CA ALA A 83 14.90 -20.91 15.75
C ALA A 83 13.86 -21.05 14.62
N LEU A 84 14.06 -21.99 13.69
CA LEU A 84 13.09 -22.28 12.63
C LEU A 84 11.77 -22.83 13.19
N GLU A 85 11.83 -23.79 14.12
CA GLU A 85 10.64 -24.34 14.79
C GLU A 85 9.88 -23.22 15.52
N ALA A 86 10.58 -22.37 16.28
CA ALA A 86 9.97 -21.23 16.96
C ALA A 86 9.30 -20.25 15.98
N PHE A 87 9.94 -19.95 14.85
CA PHE A 87 9.37 -19.08 13.81
C PHE A 87 8.12 -19.70 13.17
N VAL A 88 8.12 -21.02 12.92
CA VAL A 88 6.96 -21.73 12.39
C VAL A 88 5.82 -21.73 13.41
N ASP A 89 6.11 -21.98 14.68
CA ASP A 89 5.11 -21.96 15.76
C ASP A 89 4.51 -20.57 15.91
N GLU A 90 5.33 -19.51 15.90
CA GLU A 90 4.89 -18.11 15.91
C GLU A 90 3.96 -17.81 14.73
N GLY A 91 4.36 -18.18 13.51
CA GLY A 91 3.52 -18.00 12.33
C GLY A 91 2.20 -18.79 12.39
N CYS A 92 2.22 -20.00 12.92
CA CYS A 92 1.01 -20.80 13.12
C CYS A 92 0.07 -20.14 14.15
N ASP A 93 0.62 -19.58 15.22
CA ASP A 93 -0.16 -18.92 16.26
C ASP A 93 -0.75 -17.59 15.76
N MET A 94 0.02 -16.79 14.99
CA MET A 94 -0.50 -15.60 14.31
C MET A 94 -1.65 -15.93 13.35
N ILE A 95 -1.52 -17.03 12.59
CA ILE A 95 -2.58 -17.49 11.68
C ILE A 95 -3.82 -17.90 12.47
N LYS A 96 -3.67 -18.67 13.56
CA LYS A 96 -4.80 -19.05 14.43
C LYS A 96 -5.48 -17.83 15.04
N GLU A 97 -4.71 -16.87 15.53
CA GLU A 97 -5.22 -15.62 16.07
C GLU A 97 -6.00 -14.87 14.99
N ARG A 98 -5.42 -14.70 13.79
CA ARG A 98 -6.12 -14.07 12.66
C ARG A 98 -7.41 -14.80 12.29
N PHE A 99 -7.42 -16.13 12.34
CA PHE A 99 -8.59 -16.94 12.03
C PHE A 99 -9.72 -16.79 13.05
N THR A 100 -9.38 -16.49 14.31
CA THR A 100 -10.33 -16.47 15.43
C THR A 100 -10.74 -15.07 15.86
N GLN A 101 -9.83 -14.11 15.80
CA GLN A 101 -10.02 -12.73 16.27
C GLN A 101 -10.11 -11.71 15.12
N GLY A 102 -9.79 -12.12 13.89
CA GLY A 102 -9.76 -11.22 12.73
C GLY A 102 -8.39 -10.56 12.54
N PRO A 103 -8.28 -9.54 11.67
CA PRO A 103 -7.02 -8.85 11.44
C PRO A 103 -6.48 -8.22 12.73
N ALA A 104 -5.16 -8.19 12.86
CA ALA A 104 -4.51 -7.49 13.95
C ALA A 104 -4.85 -6.00 13.88
N ARG A 105 -5.23 -5.44 15.03
CA ARG A 105 -5.57 -4.01 15.16
C ARG A 105 -4.60 -3.34 16.11
N PRO A 106 -3.37 -3.01 15.66
CA PRO A 106 -2.32 -2.47 16.52
C PRO A 106 -2.71 -1.14 17.19
N TYR A 107 -3.69 -0.44 16.61
CA TYR A 107 -4.17 0.84 17.12
C TYR A 107 -5.50 0.76 17.88
N ALA A 108 -6.02 -0.45 18.15
CA ALA A 108 -7.31 -0.64 18.82
C ALA A 108 -7.40 0.06 20.19
N ASP A 109 -6.30 0.11 20.94
CA ASP A 109 -6.28 0.70 22.29
C ASP A 109 -5.96 2.20 22.32
N HIS A 110 -5.71 2.83 21.15
CA HIS A 110 -5.36 4.25 21.07
C HIS A 110 -6.60 5.14 21.13
N SER A 111 -6.56 6.22 21.90
CA SER A 111 -7.58 7.26 21.86
C SER A 111 -7.65 7.95 20.49
N PHE A 112 -8.77 8.62 20.18
CA PHE A 112 -8.87 9.43 18.97
C PHE A 112 -7.77 10.48 18.85
N ALA A 113 -7.38 11.11 19.96
CA ALA A 113 -6.26 12.06 20.01
C ALA A 113 -4.95 11.42 19.55
N GLU A 114 -4.64 10.22 20.04
CA GLU A 114 -3.43 9.50 19.64
C GLU A 114 -3.50 9.05 18.17
N LEU A 115 -4.64 8.54 17.70
CA LEU A 115 -4.82 8.13 16.30
C LEU A 115 -4.58 9.31 15.35
N VAL A 116 -5.24 10.43 15.60
CA VAL A 116 -5.17 11.63 14.76
C VAL A 116 -3.76 12.25 14.82
N GLN A 117 -3.10 12.22 15.97
CA GLN A 117 -1.71 12.67 16.10
C GLN A 117 -0.74 11.78 15.30
N ILE A 118 -0.84 10.45 15.41
CA ILE A 118 0.01 9.52 14.65
C ILE A 118 -0.19 9.73 13.15
N LEU A 119 -1.44 9.92 12.72
CA LEU A 119 -1.80 10.18 11.33
C LEU A 119 -1.09 11.45 10.80
N ASP A 120 -1.24 12.57 11.52
CA ASP A 120 -0.63 13.86 11.17
C ASP A 120 0.90 13.79 11.15
N GLU A 121 1.52 13.27 12.21
CA GLU A 121 2.98 13.12 12.31
C GLU A 121 3.54 12.23 11.20
N SER A 122 2.79 11.19 10.81
CA SER A 122 3.20 10.28 9.74
C SER A 122 3.19 10.97 8.38
N TYR A 123 2.16 11.75 8.08
CA TYR A 123 2.12 12.52 6.83
C TYR A 123 3.20 13.59 6.76
N ILE A 124 3.44 14.32 7.84
CA ILE A 124 4.51 15.31 7.91
C ILE A 124 5.87 14.65 7.66
N ALA A 125 6.14 13.53 8.34
CA ALA A 125 7.41 12.82 8.21
C ALA A 125 7.62 12.23 6.81
N ALA A 126 6.58 11.60 6.24
CA ALA A 126 6.61 11.05 4.89
C ALA A 126 6.95 12.12 3.85
N ARG A 127 6.27 13.27 3.93
CA ARG A 127 6.51 14.40 3.04
C ARG A 127 7.89 15.01 3.21
N LYS A 128 8.40 15.10 4.45
CA LYS A 128 9.77 15.56 4.71
C LYS A 128 10.82 14.62 4.10
N ALA A 129 10.58 13.31 4.17
CA ALA A 129 11.47 12.32 3.60
C ALA A 129 11.47 12.35 2.07
N ASN A 130 10.29 12.46 1.46
CA ASN A 130 10.13 12.46 0.01
C ASN A 130 9.18 13.58 -0.46
N PRO A 131 9.67 14.82 -0.65
CA PRO A 131 8.82 15.95 -0.99
C PRO A 131 8.06 15.77 -2.31
N THR A 132 8.68 15.13 -3.32
CA THR A 132 8.10 14.95 -4.65
C THR A 132 7.07 13.82 -4.68
N ALA A 133 7.31 12.69 -4.00
CA ALA A 133 6.27 11.67 -3.88
C ALA A 133 5.16 12.07 -2.89
N GLY A 134 5.50 12.93 -1.92
CA GLY A 134 4.57 13.57 -0.99
C GLY A 134 3.66 14.63 -1.64
N GLU A 135 3.90 15.01 -2.91
CA GLU A 135 2.95 15.82 -3.69
C GLU A 135 1.64 15.06 -3.95
N HIS A 136 1.64 13.73 -3.96
CA HIS A 136 0.41 12.95 -4.04
C HIS A 136 -0.37 12.95 -2.73
N MET A 137 0.31 13.16 -1.60
CA MET A 137 -0.33 13.38 -0.29
C MET A 137 -0.61 14.88 -0.08
N SER A 138 -0.81 15.64 -1.16
CA SER A 138 -0.99 17.09 -1.14
C SER A 138 -2.38 17.46 -0.65
N VAL A 139 -2.59 17.26 0.64
CA VAL A 139 -3.62 17.93 1.45
C VAL A 139 -3.71 19.44 1.08
N LEU A 140 -2.64 20.05 0.55
CA LEU A 140 -2.64 21.42 0.02
C LEU A 140 -1.77 21.58 -1.24
N ALA A 141 -2.25 22.27 -2.29
CA ALA A 141 -1.37 22.77 -3.36
C ALA A 141 -0.45 23.87 -2.79
N LEU A 142 0.85 23.63 -2.84
CA LEU A 142 1.84 24.33 -2.02
C LEU A 142 2.28 25.69 -2.51
N ASP A 143 1.79 26.12 -3.67
CA ASP A 143 2.25 27.36 -4.28
C ASP A 143 1.89 28.60 -3.43
N ASN A 144 0.95 28.48 -2.48
CA ASN A 144 0.42 29.58 -1.68
C ASN A 144 0.70 29.52 -0.17
N TRP A 145 1.36 28.49 0.37
CA TRP A 145 1.65 28.46 1.82
C TRP A 145 3.04 29.05 2.10
N PRO A 146 3.15 30.16 2.86
CA PRO A 146 4.43 30.86 3.04
C PRO A 146 5.45 30.12 3.94
N ASN A 147 5.12 28.94 4.50
CA ASN A 147 5.96 28.11 5.37
C ASN A 147 5.50 26.64 5.33
N GLU A 148 6.36 25.66 5.64
CA GLU A 148 5.93 24.27 5.81
C GLU A 148 4.92 24.16 6.98
N PRO A 149 3.75 23.51 6.78
CA PRO A 149 2.77 23.34 7.86
C PRO A 149 3.35 22.46 8.97
N THR A 150 3.16 22.87 10.23
CA THR A 150 3.54 22.07 11.40
C THR A 150 2.51 20.99 11.74
N SER A 151 1.32 21.06 11.14
CA SER A 151 0.21 20.12 11.27
C SER A 151 -0.75 20.32 10.11
N PHE A 152 -1.39 19.25 9.66
CA PHE A 152 -2.50 19.26 8.72
C PHE A 152 -3.86 19.25 9.42
N LEU A 153 -3.89 19.14 10.75
CA LEU A 153 -5.11 19.04 11.52
C LEU A 153 -5.77 20.39 11.71
N ARG A 154 -7.10 20.40 11.56
CA ARG A 154 -7.90 21.57 11.91
C ARG A 154 -8.17 21.59 13.41
N PRO A 155 -8.40 22.77 14.00
CA PRO A 155 -8.83 22.88 15.37
C PRO A 155 -10.07 22.01 15.65
N PRO A 156 -10.22 21.43 16.86
CA PRO A 156 -11.42 20.71 17.26
C PRO A 156 -12.73 21.42 16.91
N ALA A 157 -13.74 20.66 16.48
CA ALA A 157 -15.09 21.17 16.33
C ALA A 157 -15.69 21.42 17.73
N THR A 158 -16.41 22.53 17.87
CA THR A 158 -17.19 22.82 19.06
C THR A 158 -18.47 21.98 19.08
N GLU A 159 -19.04 21.73 20.28
CA GLU A 159 -20.34 21.05 20.40
C GLU A 159 -21.46 21.77 19.62
N GLY A 160 -21.38 23.10 19.52
CA GLY A 160 -22.31 23.90 18.72
C GLY A 160 -22.22 23.58 17.23
N GLN A 161 -21.00 23.43 16.70
CA GLN A 161 -20.78 23.05 15.31
C GLN A 161 -21.23 21.62 15.02
N ILE A 162 -20.97 20.67 15.95
CA ILE A 162 -21.45 19.28 15.82
C ILE A 162 -22.98 19.24 15.83
N THR A 163 -23.61 19.98 16.75
CA THR A 163 -25.08 20.09 16.83
C THR A 163 -25.67 20.73 15.56
N GLU A 164 -25.00 21.75 15.01
CA GLU A 164 -25.42 22.40 13.77
C GLU A 164 -25.31 21.43 12.57
N LEU A 165 -24.24 20.63 12.52
CA LEU A 165 -24.06 19.60 11.51
C LEU A 165 -25.18 18.54 11.60
N GLU A 166 -25.45 18.00 12.80
CA GLU A 166 -26.57 17.08 13.03
C GLU A 166 -27.90 17.69 12.57
N ALA A 167 -28.16 18.95 12.93
CA ALA A 167 -29.36 19.66 12.54
C ALA A 167 -29.45 19.90 11.03
N ARG A 168 -28.33 20.15 10.35
CA ARG A 168 -28.24 20.31 8.89
C ARG A 168 -28.57 19.00 8.19
N LEU A 169 -27.87 17.91 8.53
CA LEU A 169 -28.10 16.58 7.94
C LEU A 169 -29.50 16.02 8.25
N SER A 170 -30.13 16.47 9.34
CA SER A 170 -31.51 16.12 9.70
C SER A 170 -32.58 16.90 8.91
N ARG A 171 -32.21 17.98 8.24
CA ARG A 171 -33.12 18.78 7.39
C ARG A 171 -32.90 18.49 5.92
N ASP A 172 -31.65 18.36 5.53
CA ASP A 172 -31.24 18.24 4.14
C ASP A 172 -31.50 16.80 3.66
N SER A 173 -32.10 16.69 2.48
CA SER A 173 -32.30 15.42 1.79
C SER A 173 -31.15 15.18 0.81
N ALA A 174 -30.90 13.92 0.46
CA ALA A 174 -30.04 13.62 -0.67
C ALA A 174 -30.63 14.28 -1.94
N PRO A 175 -29.79 14.79 -2.87
CA PRO A 175 -30.29 15.61 -3.98
C PRO A 175 -31.24 14.86 -4.94
N ASP A 176 -31.14 13.53 -5.00
CA ASP A 176 -31.98 12.66 -5.84
C ASP A 176 -32.99 11.80 -5.06
N ASP A 177 -33.22 12.10 -3.77
CA ASP A 177 -34.25 11.42 -3.00
C ASP A 177 -35.64 12.02 -3.28
N ASP A 178 -36.41 11.37 -4.16
CA ASP A 178 -37.81 11.72 -4.45
C ASP A 178 -38.69 11.80 -3.19
N THR A 179 -38.33 11.07 -2.13
CA THR A 179 -39.08 11.06 -0.87
C THR A 179 -38.77 12.28 0.00
N LYS A 180 -37.73 13.05 -0.33
CA LYS A 180 -37.19 14.17 0.44
C LYS A 180 -36.95 13.80 1.90
N SER A 181 -36.52 12.57 2.15
CA SER A 181 -36.22 12.13 3.50
C SER A 181 -34.90 12.74 3.95
N PRO A 182 -34.76 13.04 5.25
CA PRO A 182 -33.51 13.56 5.78
C PRO A 182 -32.41 12.51 5.68
N MET A 183 -31.17 12.95 5.44
CA MET A 183 -29.98 12.08 5.45
C MET A 183 -29.75 11.45 6.82
N LEU A 184 -30.00 12.23 7.88
CA LEU A 184 -29.84 11.83 9.26
C LEU A 184 -31.20 11.75 9.96
N PRO A 185 -32.03 10.72 9.68
CA PRO A 185 -33.38 10.64 10.22
C PRO A 185 -33.41 10.52 11.75
N ASP A 186 -32.39 9.87 12.32
CA ASP A 186 -32.26 9.65 13.76
C ASP A 186 -31.61 10.86 14.48
N LYS A 187 -31.25 11.90 13.73
CA LYS A 187 -30.72 13.19 14.21
C LYS A 187 -29.44 13.15 15.03
N HIS A 188 -28.77 12.01 15.09
CA HIS A 188 -27.55 11.82 15.86
C HIS A 188 -26.46 11.21 14.99
N LEU A 189 -25.30 11.84 14.96
CA LEU A 189 -24.10 11.27 14.35
C LEU A 189 -23.59 10.08 15.20
N PRO A 190 -22.81 9.16 14.60
CA PRO A 190 -22.08 8.15 15.37
C PRO A 190 -21.24 8.81 16.48
N GLU A 191 -21.22 8.24 17.68
CA GLU A 191 -20.42 8.80 18.78
C GLU A 191 -18.92 8.77 18.48
N ASP A 192 -18.44 7.74 17.79
CA ASP A 192 -17.03 7.62 17.44
C ASP A 192 -16.60 8.70 16.42
N TYR A 193 -17.47 9.04 15.47
CA TYR A 193 -17.23 10.18 14.57
C TYR A 193 -17.30 11.53 15.31
N LYS A 194 -18.20 11.69 16.29
CA LYS A 194 -18.23 12.91 17.12
C LYS A 194 -16.98 13.05 17.99
N ASP A 195 -16.44 11.96 18.52
CA ASP A 195 -15.17 11.97 19.27
C ASP A 195 -13.99 12.37 18.39
N PHE A 196 -13.99 11.94 17.12
CA PHE A 196 -13.05 12.47 16.13
C PHE A 196 -13.22 13.98 15.92
N LEU A 197 -14.45 14.47 15.68
CA LEU A 197 -14.70 15.90 15.49
C LEU A 197 -14.28 16.76 16.70
N ARG A 198 -14.52 16.27 17.92
CA ARG A 198 -14.05 16.87 19.19
C ARG A 198 -12.53 16.86 19.34
N THR A 199 -11.85 15.98 18.62
CA THR A 199 -10.38 15.88 18.60
C THR A 199 -9.79 16.77 17.50
N SER A 200 -10.42 16.79 16.32
CA SER A 200 -10.03 17.61 15.18
C SER A 200 -11.21 17.78 14.24
N ASN A 201 -11.43 18.99 13.73
CA ASN A 201 -12.47 19.26 12.73
C ASN A 201 -12.02 18.87 11.30
N GLY A 202 -11.54 17.65 11.12
CA GLY A 202 -10.96 17.18 9.86
C GLY A 202 -9.57 17.74 9.56
N PHE A 203 -9.15 17.59 8.32
CA PHE A 203 -7.85 18.04 7.81
C PHE A 203 -8.01 19.35 7.04
N GLU A 204 -7.01 20.22 7.07
CA GLU A 204 -6.95 21.38 6.18
C GLU A 204 -6.98 20.86 4.74
N THR A 205 -7.80 21.40 3.85
CA THR A 205 -7.83 20.98 2.44
C THR A 205 -7.64 22.18 1.54
N ASP A 206 -6.99 22.02 0.38
CA ASP A 206 -6.97 23.11 -0.60
C ASP A 206 -8.39 23.32 -1.18
N ALA A 207 -8.67 24.56 -1.56
CA ALA A 207 -9.91 24.97 -2.21
C ALA A 207 -10.09 24.34 -3.62
N ASN A 208 -9.07 23.68 -4.16
CA ASN A 208 -9.09 23.04 -5.48
C ASN A 208 -9.24 21.50 -5.44
N ASP A 209 -9.58 20.93 -4.29
CA ASP A 209 -10.07 19.55 -4.09
C ASP A 209 -9.07 18.40 -4.40
N GLN A 210 -9.34 17.24 -3.77
CA GLN A 210 -8.87 15.87 -4.08
C GLN A 210 -7.86 15.16 -3.15
N CYS A 211 -7.37 15.78 -2.07
CA CYS A 211 -6.27 15.17 -1.31
C CYS A 211 -6.42 15.22 0.23
N GLY A 212 -7.62 15.46 0.76
CA GLY A 212 -7.89 15.41 2.20
C GLY A 212 -8.57 14.11 2.60
N ILE A 213 -8.18 13.51 3.73
CA ILE A 213 -8.81 12.25 4.17
C ILE A 213 -10.21 12.51 4.74
N PHE A 214 -10.36 13.56 5.56
CA PHE A 214 -11.62 13.89 6.21
C PHE A 214 -11.92 15.38 6.14
N TYR A 215 -13.13 15.71 5.71
CA TYR A 215 -13.68 17.06 5.73
C TYR A 215 -13.91 17.56 7.16
N GLY A 216 -13.80 18.88 7.32
CA GLY A 216 -14.40 19.54 8.47
C GLY A 216 -15.92 19.65 8.34
N VAL A 217 -16.58 19.85 9.48
CA VAL A 217 -18.04 19.89 9.61
C VAL A 217 -18.75 20.78 8.59
N GLU A 218 -18.13 21.83 8.06
CA GLU A 218 -18.75 22.71 7.07
C GLU A 218 -18.92 22.04 5.69
N TYR A 219 -18.03 21.12 5.31
CA TYR A 219 -18.00 20.45 4.01
C TYR A 219 -18.66 19.07 4.02
N VAL A 220 -18.89 18.50 5.21
CA VAL A 220 -19.67 17.26 5.39
C VAL A 220 -21.07 17.44 4.78
N GLY A 221 -21.46 16.55 3.85
CA GLY A 221 -22.73 16.72 3.15
C GLY A 221 -22.93 15.80 1.95
N THR A 222 -23.62 16.33 0.92
CA THR A 222 -24.12 15.56 -0.23
C THR A 222 -23.43 15.84 -1.55
N THR A 223 -22.39 16.69 -1.55
CA THR A 223 -21.80 17.21 -2.81
C THR A 223 -21.45 16.09 -3.78
N ASP A 224 -21.05 14.91 -3.27
CA ASP A 224 -20.65 13.76 -4.06
C ASP A 224 -21.57 12.53 -3.91
N VAL A 225 -22.65 12.65 -3.13
CA VAL A 225 -23.54 11.52 -2.79
C VAL A 225 -24.34 10.99 -3.99
N LEU A 226 -24.59 11.84 -5.00
CA LEU A 226 -25.31 11.45 -6.20
C LEU A 226 -24.64 10.28 -6.92
N PHE A 227 -23.31 10.25 -6.94
CA PHE A 227 -22.56 9.19 -7.60
C PHE A 227 -22.75 7.84 -6.90
N PHE A 228 -22.94 7.82 -5.58
CA PHE A 228 -23.05 6.57 -4.82
C PHE A 228 -24.38 5.87 -4.96
N HIS A 229 -25.44 6.56 -5.36
CA HIS A 229 -26.75 5.92 -5.56
C HIS A 229 -26.78 4.96 -6.76
N ASP A 230 -25.88 5.15 -7.73
CA ASP A 230 -25.70 4.26 -8.87
C ASP A 230 -24.71 3.12 -8.57
N MET A 231 -24.09 3.13 -7.38
CA MET A 231 -23.12 2.11 -6.98
C MET A 231 -23.82 0.93 -6.29
N ASP A 232 -23.53 -0.28 -6.77
CA ASP A 232 -24.04 -1.54 -6.20
C ASP A 232 -23.24 -1.98 -4.97
N PHE A 233 -23.15 -1.10 -3.95
CA PHE A 233 -22.46 -1.45 -2.72
C PHE A 233 -23.12 -2.63 -2.02
N THR A 234 -22.26 -3.44 -1.40
CA THR A 234 -22.65 -4.69 -0.76
C THR A 234 -22.08 -4.80 0.63
N LEU A 235 -22.76 -5.58 1.49
CA LEU A 235 -22.37 -5.76 2.88
C LEU A 235 -20.99 -6.40 3.01
N PHE A 236 -20.59 -7.22 2.03
CA PHE A 236 -19.28 -7.82 1.98
C PHE A 236 -18.60 -7.45 0.66
N PRO A 237 -17.32 -7.02 0.67
CA PRO A 237 -16.55 -6.81 -0.55
C PRO A 237 -16.55 -8.04 -1.47
N TYR A 238 -16.26 -7.81 -2.75
CA TYR A 238 -16.32 -8.85 -3.78
C TYR A 238 -15.40 -10.04 -3.44
N GLU A 239 -14.27 -9.81 -2.79
CA GLU A 239 -13.33 -10.88 -2.39
C GLU A 239 -14.00 -11.99 -1.55
N TYR A 240 -14.99 -11.65 -0.72
CA TYR A 240 -15.70 -12.61 0.13
C TYR A 240 -16.89 -13.28 -0.58
N THR A 241 -17.42 -12.67 -1.63
CA THR A 241 -18.64 -13.12 -2.33
C THR A 241 -18.38 -13.70 -3.72
N SER A 242 -17.16 -13.55 -4.24
CA SER A 242 -16.72 -14.10 -5.53
C SER A 242 -16.65 -15.64 -5.56
N VAL A 243 -16.65 -16.28 -4.40
CA VAL A 243 -16.65 -17.75 -4.27
C VAL A 243 -18.01 -18.31 -4.71
N SER A 244 -17.99 -19.28 -5.63
CA SER A 244 -19.20 -19.88 -6.20
C SER A 244 -20.19 -20.31 -5.13
N GLY A 245 -21.41 -19.79 -5.22
CA GLY A 245 -22.53 -20.14 -4.36
C GLY A 245 -22.72 -19.22 -3.16
N THR A 246 -21.81 -18.28 -2.86
CA THR A 246 -22.04 -17.25 -1.84
C THR A 246 -22.91 -16.14 -2.43
N ASP A 247 -24.08 -15.90 -1.83
CA ASP A 247 -24.93 -14.80 -2.25
C ASP A 247 -24.35 -13.47 -1.77
N ASN A 248 -24.40 -12.47 -2.64
CA ASN A 248 -24.03 -11.11 -2.26
C ASN A 248 -25.23 -10.39 -1.61
N VAL A 249 -25.00 -9.69 -0.50
CA VAL A 249 -26.03 -8.93 0.20
C VAL A 249 -25.90 -7.46 -0.20
N SER A 250 -26.68 -7.07 -1.21
CA SER A 250 -26.71 -5.67 -1.68
C SER A 250 -27.26 -4.74 -0.60
N LEU A 251 -26.67 -3.54 -0.51
CA LEU A 251 -27.22 -2.45 0.32
C LEU A 251 -28.56 -1.95 -0.23
N GLY A 252 -28.84 -2.20 -1.51
CA GLY A 252 -30.05 -1.72 -2.18
C GLY A 252 -30.11 -0.19 -2.19
N LYS A 253 -31.31 0.35 -1.92
CA LYS A 253 -31.46 1.80 -1.75
C LYS A 253 -31.05 2.19 -0.33
N PHE A 254 -29.95 2.90 -0.21
CA PHE A 254 -29.45 3.43 1.06
C PHE A 254 -29.35 4.96 1.04
N ARG A 255 -29.24 5.53 2.24
CA ARG A 255 -28.88 6.94 2.45
C ARG A 255 -27.45 7.01 2.96
N CYS A 256 -26.75 8.09 2.63
CA CYS A 256 -25.45 8.37 3.21
C CYS A 256 -25.18 9.87 3.20
N PHE A 257 -24.09 10.26 3.85
CA PHE A 257 -23.44 11.54 3.67
C PHE A 257 -21.93 11.33 3.62
N SER A 258 -21.24 12.19 2.89
CA SER A 258 -19.79 12.16 2.80
C SER A 258 -19.14 12.88 3.97
N ILE A 259 -18.07 12.28 4.47
CA ILE A 259 -17.16 12.84 5.46
C ILE A 259 -15.70 12.90 4.95
N GLY A 260 -15.40 12.31 3.80
CA GLY A 260 -14.06 12.27 3.22
C GLY A 260 -13.88 13.36 2.17
N ALA A 261 -12.66 13.87 1.96
CA ALA A 261 -12.45 14.95 0.99
C ALA A 261 -12.41 14.50 -0.48
N GLY A 262 -12.64 13.21 -0.73
CA GLY A 262 -12.74 12.62 -2.06
C GLY A 262 -11.43 12.65 -2.85
N GLY A 263 -11.57 12.50 -4.16
CA GLY A 263 -10.45 12.51 -5.12
C GLY A 263 -9.84 11.14 -5.42
N ASP A 264 -8.53 11.13 -5.69
CA ASP A 264 -7.77 9.91 -5.93
C ASP A 264 -7.62 9.07 -4.64
N GLU A 265 -7.73 9.72 -3.48
CA GLU A 265 -7.61 9.15 -2.12
C GLU A 265 -8.92 8.49 -1.62
N GLY A 266 -9.98 8.54 -2.43
CA GLY A 266 -11.25 7.88 -2.16
C GLY A 266 -12.24 8.70 -1.34
N GLU A 267 -13.51 8.41 -1.53
CA GLU A 267 -14.60 8.97 -0.76
C GLU A 267 -14.87 8.14 0.49
N VAL A 268 -14.98 8.81 1.65
CA VAL A 268 -15.46 8.18 2.88
C VAL A 268 -16.90 8.60 3.15
N ILE A 269 -17.81 7.62 3.21
CA ILE A 269 -19.24 7.85 3.48
C ILE A 269 -19.71 7.12 4.73
N LEU A 270 -20.67 7.74 5.43
CA LEU A 270 -21.37 7.12 6.56
C LEU A 270 -22.81 6.81 6.19
N ILE A 271 -23.21 5.57 6.45
CA ILE A 271 -24.56 5.05 6.20
C ILE A 271 -25.30 4.91 7.54
N PRO A 272 -26.47 5.55 7.71
CA PRO A 272 -27.18 5.61 8.97
C PRO A 272 -27.95 4.32 9.29
N PRO A 273 -28.38 4.14 10.56
CA PRO A 273 -29.09 2.94 11.01
C PRO A 273 -30.35 2.63 10.22
N SER A 274 -31.08 3.66 9.80
CA SER A 274 -32.26 3.52 8.94
C SER A 274 -31.99 2.79 7.62
N SER A 275 -30.75 2.85 7.10
CA SER A 275 -30.32 2.17 5.87
C SER A 275 -29.56 0.87 6.16
N VAL A 276 -28.82 0.77 7.26
CA VAL A 276 -28.11 -0.46 7.65
C VAL A 276 -29.09 -1.57 8.04
N LYS A 277 -30.14 -1.25 8.79
CA LYS A 277 -31.06 -2.24 9.35
C LYS A 277 -31.73 -3.15 8.30
N PRO A 278 -32.29 -2.63 7.18
CA PRO A 278 -32.83 -3.49 6.12
C PRO A 278 -31.79 -4.44 5.50
N VAL A 279 -30.52 -4.02 5.44
CA VAL A 279 -29.42 -4.83 4.90
C VAL A 279 -29.10 -5.99 5.85
N LEU A 280 -29.12 -5.75 7.16
CA LEU A 280 -28.95 -6.82 8.17
C LEU A 280 -30.13 -7.80 8.15
N GLU A 281 -31.36 -7.32 7.95
CA GLU A 281 -32.53 -8.19 7.77
C GLU A 281 -32.38 -9.07 6.52
N ALA A 282 -31.89 -8.51 5.41
CA ALA A 282 -31.58 -9.27 4.19
C ALA A 282 -30.46 -10.29 4.43
N PHE A 283 -29.41 -9.90 5.14
CA PHE A 283 -28.32 -10.79 5.54
C PHE A 283 -28.82 -11.99 6.33
N GLU A 284 -29.69 -11.81 7.33
CA GLU A 284 -30.23 -12.94 8.12
C GLU A 284 -31.03 -13.94 7.26
N VAL A 285 -31.78 -13.44 6.26
CA VAL A 285 -32.49 -14.30 5.31
C VAL A 285 -31.53 -15.12 4.46
N VAL A 286 -30.46 -14.50 3.96
CA VAL A 286 -29.41 -15.16 3.17
C VAL A 286 -28.65 -16.17 4.03
N TYR A 287 -28.18 -15.76 5.21
CA TYR A 287 -27.43 -16.58 6.15
C TYR A 287 -28.22 -17.81 6.60
N ALA A 288 -29.53 -17.68 6.86
CA ALA A 288 -30.38 -18.81 7.25
C ALA A 288 -30.52 -19.88 6.15
N LYS A 289 -30.50 -19.47 4.88
CA LYS A 289 -30.62 -20.37 3.71
C LYS A 289 -29.28 -20.88 3.20
N ALA A 290 -28.19 -20.26 3.62
CA ALA A 290 -26.85 -20.57 3.18
C ALA A 290 -26.43 -22.01 3.54
N SER A 291 -25.63 -22.62 2.67
CA SER A 291 -24.95 -23.87 2.98
C SER A 291 -23.99 -23.69 4.16
N GLU A 292 -23.59 -24.79 4.83
CA GLU A 292 -22.60 -24.71 5.91
C GLU A 292 -21.24 -24.16 5.43
N GLN A 293 -20.88 -24.40 4.17
CA GLN A 293 -19.68 -23.80 3.58
C GLN A 293 -19.83 -22.27 3.46
N ASN A 294 -20.96 -21.78 2.95
CA ASN A 294 -21.20 -20.35 2.79
C ASN A 294 -21.35 -19.63 4.13
N LYS A 295 -22.00 -20.26 5.12
CA LYS A 295 -22.06 -19.71 6.48
C LYS A 295 -20.67 -19.49 7.05
N ARG A 296 -19.74 -20.44 6.86
CA ARG A 296 -18.33 -20.25 7.27
C ARG A 296 -17.67 -19.08 6.55
N MET A 297 -18.00 -18.83 5.28
CA MET A 297 -17.52 -17.66 4.55
C MET A 297 -18.09 -16.36 5.13
N TYR A 298 -19.39 -16.32 5.44
CA TYR A 298 -20.00 -15.16 6.11
C TYR A 298 -19.46 -14.94 7.51
N ASP A 299 -19.30 -16.01 8.31
CA ASP A 299 -18.69 -15.93 9.64
C ASP A 299 -17.27 -15.38 9.53
N ARG A 300 -16.52 -15.81 8.50
CA ARG A 300 -15.16 -15.32 8.25
C ARG A 300 -15.14 -13.84 7.87
N ALA A 301 -16.00 -13.43 6.93
CA ALA A 301 -16.14 -12.02 6.55
C ALA A 301 -16.58 -11.16 7.74
N ALA A 302 -17.48 -11.69 8.59
CA ALA A 302 -17.93 -11.01 9.78
C ALA A 302 -16.81 -10.80 10.80
N VAL A 303 -15.98 -11.81 11.03
CA VAL A 303 -14.77 -11.70 11.86
C VAL A 303 -13.81 -10.66 11.29
N ASP A 304 -13.53 -10.72 9.99
CA ASP A 304 -12.51 -9.87 9.37
C ASP A 304 -12.89 -8.39 9.29
N LEU A 305 -14.16 -8.08 8.98
CA LEU A 305 -14.61 -6.70 8.74
C LEU A 305 -15.28 -6.09 9.98
N TYR A 306 -16.07 -6.89 10.70
CA TYR A 306 -16.95 -6.41 11.75
C TYR A 306 -16.49 -6.80 13.15
N GLY A 307 -15.51 -7.69 13.30
CA GLY A 307 -15.06 -8.22 14.59
C GLY A 307 -15.95 -9.35 15.11
N GLY A 308 -16.71 -9.99 14.21
CA GLY A 308 -17.51 -11.18 14.50
C GLY A 308 -18.96 -11.05 14.04
N LEU A 309 -19.64 -12.19 14.01
CA LEU A 309 -21.05 -12.28 13.57
C LEU A 309 -22.00 -11.49 14.47
N GLU A 310 -21.76 -11.48 15.78
CA GLU A 310 -22.57 -10.68 16.71
C GLU A 310 -22.35 -9.17 16.53
N ALA A 311 -21.11 -8.75 16.29
CA ALA A 311 -20.80 -7.35 15.98
C ALA A 311 -21.47 -6.89 14.68
N LEU A 312 -21.48 -7.75 13.65
CA LEU A 312 -22.24 -7.51 12.41
C LEU A 312 -23.75 -7.37 12.68
N ARG A 313 -24.33 -8.24 13.50
CA ARG A 313 -25.77 -8.19 13.84
C ARG A 313 -26.18 -6.95 14.62
N ASN A 314 -25.25 -6.41 15.42
CA ASN A 314 -25.46 -5.21 16.22
C ASN A 314 -24.96 -3.94 15.50
N LEU A 315 -24.67 -4.03 14.20
CA LEU A 315 -24.16 -2.91 13.42
C LEU A 315 -25.25 -1.84 13.26
N GLU A 316 -24.99 -0.65 13.78
CA GLU A 316 -25.89 0.50 13.61
C GLU A 316 -25.45 1.40 12.46
N TRP A 317 -24.15 1.59 12.29
CA TRP A 317 -23.57 2.47 11.30
C TRP A 317 -22.62 1.70 10.41
N LEU A 318 -22.60 2.02 9.12
CA LEU A 318 -21.61 1.48 8.20
C LEU A 318 -20.75 2.62 7.65
N CYS A 319 -19.43 2.44 7.69
CA CYS A 319 -18.49 3.33 7.04
C CYS A 319 -17.97 2.63 5.78
N ILE A 320 -18.02 3.33 4.64
CA ILE A 320 -17.50 2.82 3.38
C ILE A 320 -16.43 3.80 2.89
N VAL A 321 -15.31 3.25 2.42
CA VAL A 321 -14.34 3.97 1.60
C VAL A 321 -14.46 3.45 0.18
N TRP A 322 -14.56 4.36 -0.78
CA TRP A 322 -14.68 3.99 -2.18
C TRP A 322 -13.76 4.83 -3.05
N TYR A 323 -13.09 4.19 -4.00
CA TYR A 323 -12.18 4.86 -4.92
C TYR A 323 -12.74 4.79 -6.34
N HIS A 324 -12.70 5.89 -7.08
CA HIS A 324 -13.20 5.91 -8.46
C HIS A 324 -12.45 4.98 -9.42
N TRP A 325 -11.22 4.61 -9.07
CA TRP A 325 -10.40 3.63 -9.79
C TRP A 325 -10.54 2.20 -9.26
N ASN A 326 -11.17 1.98 -8.10
CA ASN A 326 -11.41 0.66 -7.53
C ASN A 326 -12.92 0.33 -7.56
N PRO A 327 -13.35 -0.66 -8.35
CA PRO A 327 -14.76 -1.06 -8.35
C PRO A 327 -15.20 -1.74 -7.04
N ASP A 328 -14.26 -2.26 -6.24
CA ASP A 328 -14.59 -2.87 -4.94
C ASP A 328 -14.56 -1.81 -3.83
N GLN A 329 -15.53 -1.89 -2.93
CA GLN A 329 -15.64 -0.98 -1.80
C GLN A 329 -14.89 -1.53 -0.57
N GLU A 330 -14.29 -0.63 0.21
CA GLU A 330 -13.79 -0.98 1.53
C GLU A 330 -14.86 -0.70 2.58
N VAL A 331 -15.08 -1.66 3.47
CA VAL A 331 -16.23 -1.63 4.38
C VAL A 331 -15.76 -1.79 5.81
N TRP A 332 -16.22 -0.87 6.68
CA TRP A 332 -15.86 -0.84 8.08
C TRP A 332 -17.10 -0.79 8.97
N GLY A 333 -17.08 -1.59 10.04
CA GLY A 333 -18.16 -1.63 11.02
C GLY A 333 -18.29 -0.39 11.91
N SER A 334 -17.37 0.57 11.81
CA SER A 334 -17.44 1.86 12.51
C SER A 334 -16.48 2.85 11.88
N PHE A 335 -16.66 4.15 12.16
CA PHE A 335 -15.72 5.19 11.71
C PHE A 335 -14.33 4.98 12.34
N ARG A 336 -14.28 4.61 13.62
CA ARG A 336 -13.01 4.34 14.32
C ARG A 336 -12.13 3.30 13.62
N LYS A 337 -12.72 2.20 13.15
CA LYS A 337 -11.98 1.15 12.43
C LYS A 337 -11.40 1.67 11.13
N CYS A 338 -12.18 2.47 10.38
CA CYS A 338 -11.69 3.16 9.19
C CYS A 338 -10.50 4.07 9.52
N LEU A 339 -10.59 4.85 10.61
CA LEU A 339 -9.49 5.73 11.04
C LEU A 339 -8.21 4.94 11.42
N GLU A 340 -8.34 3.78 12.08
CA GLU A 340 -7.20 2.91 12.38
C GLU A 340 -6.50 2.39 11.11
N GLU A 341 -7.25 2.11 10.05
CA GLU A 341 -6.67 1.73 8.76
C GLU A 341 -5.96 2.93 8.11
N CYS A 342 -6.56 4.12 8.12
CA CYS A 342 -5.90 5.34 7.65
C CYS A 342 -4.57 5.60 8.37
N VAL A 343 -4.52 5.38 9.69
CA VAL A 343 -3.29 5.45 10.50
C VAL A 343 -2.27 4.41 10.04
N SER A 344 -2.70 3.16 9.85
CA SER A 344 -1.83 2.07 9.39
C SER A 344 -1.21 2.40 8.03
N TYR A 345 -2.02 2.88 7.09
CA TYR A 345 -1.59 3.32 5.77
C TYR A 345 -0.57 4.47 5.85
N ALA A 346 -0.84 5.52 6.63
CA ALA A 346 0.07 6.65 6.76
C ALA A 346 1.42 6.27 7.37
N VAL A 347 1.43 5.40 8.37
CA VAL A 347 2.66 4.90 9.01
C VAL A 347 3.49 4.08 8.01
N GLU A 348 2.85 3.20 7.23
CA GLU A 348 3.56 2.39 6.25
C GLU A 348 4.06 3.23 5.07
N ARG A 349 3.28 4.22 4.64
CA ARG A 349 3.68 5.17 3.62
C ARG A 349 4.92 5.95 4.06
N ARG A 350 4.92 6.48 5.28
CA ARG A 350 6.09 7.13 5.88
C ARG A 350 7.33 6.24 5.82
N ARG A 351 7.22 4.97 6.23
CA ARG A 351 8.37 4.03 6.20
C ARG A 351 8.90 3.83 4.80
N THR A 352 8.01 3.71 3.83
CA THR A 352 8.37 3.58 2.41
C THR A 352 9.10 4.83 1.92
N ASP A 353 8.56 6.02 2.16
CA ASP A 353 9.17 7.28 1.74
C ASP A 353 10.53 7.52 2.41
N GLU A 354 10.67 7.20 3.71
CA GLU A 354 11.95 7.25 4.41
C GLU A 354 12.99 6.26 3.85
N ARG A 355 12.56 5.06 3.42
CA ARG A 355 13.45 4.07 2.79
C ARG A 355 13.90 4.55 1.42
N ASP A 356 12.98 5.03 0.61
CA ASP A 356 13.25 5.47 -0.76
C ASP A 356 14.17 6.71 -0.76
N ALA A 357 13.97 7.63 0.19
CA ALA A 357 14.86 8.76 0.42
C ALA A 357 16.30 8.33 0.75
N ARG A 358 16.47 7.36 1.67
CA ARG A 358 17.79 6.81 2.02
C ARG A 358 18.46 6.12 0.82
N ALA A 359 17.69 5.35 0.05
CA ALA A 359 18.21 4.70 -1.16
C ALA A 359 18.70 5.75 -2.18
N ALA A 360 17.94 6.84 -2.39
CA ALA A 360 18.32 7.92 -3.28
C ALA A 360 19.57 8.69 -2.79
N GLU A 361 19.75 8.86 -1.49
CA GLU A 361 20.98 9.45 -0.92
C GLU A 361 22.20 8.57 -1.16
N LEU A 362 22.11 7.27 -0.90
CA LEU A 362 23.20 6.31 -1.14
C LEU A 362 23.61 6.26 -2.63
N GLU A 363 22.64 6.29 -3.55
CA GLU A 363 22.93 6.34 -4.98
C GLU A 363 23.65 7.64 -5.40
N LYS A 364 23.29 8.78 -4.80
CA LYS A 364 24.02 10.05 -5.01
C LYS A 364 25.46 9.97 -4.49
N GLU A 365 25.69 9.34 -3.34
CA GLU A 365 27.02 9.13 -2.78
C GLU A 365 27.89 8.24 -3.69
N LYS A 366 27.33 7.13 -4.18
CA LYS A 366 28.01 6.23 -5.15
C LYS A 366 28.33 6.94 -6.47
N GLY A 367 27.38 7.72 -7.00
CA GLY A 367 27.56 8.50 -8.23
C GLY A 367 28.63 9.57 -8.13
N ASN A 368 28.73 10.25 -6.98
CA ASN A 368 29.76 11.27 -6.74
C ASN A 368 31.15 10.64 -6.50
N GLY A 369 31.24 9.51 -5.80
CA GLY A 369 32.49 8.77 -5.60
C GLY A 369 33.07 8.19 -6.90
N GLY A 370 32.21 7.80 -7.85
CA GLY A 370 32.63 7.33 -9.18
C GLY A 370 33.27 8.41 -10.06
N ASN A 371 32.80 9.66 -9.94
CA ASN A 371 33.33 10.79 -10.73
C ASN A 371 34.72 11.25 -10.25
N GLU A 372 35.01 11.22 -8.95
CA GLU A 372 36.35 11.56 -8.45
C GLU A 372 37.42 10.53 -8.87
N ALA A 373 37.06 9.24 -8.91
CA ALA A 373 37.94 8.18 -9.40
C ALA A 373 38.16 8.28 -10.94
N GLY A 374 37.12 8.67 -11.69
CA GLY A 374 37.18 8.92 -13.13
C GLY A 374 38.03 10.14 -13.50
N GLU A 375 37.95 11.24 -12.73
CA GLU A 375 38.77 12.44 -12.93
C GLU A 375 40.24 12.23 -12.54
N LYS A 376 40.54 11.47 -11.48
CA LYS A 376 41.92 11.08 -11.15
C LYS A 376 42.54 10.22 -12.26
N ARG A 377 41.79 9.30 -12.87
CA ARG A 377 42.26 8.52 -14.03
C ARG A 377 42.49 9.39 -15.28
N LYS A 378 41.61 10.36 -15.56
CA LYS A 378 41.81 11.31 -16.68
C LYS A 378 42.98 12.28 -16.46
N ARG A 379 43.25 12.69 -15.22
CA ARG A 379 44.44 13.50 -14.89
C ARG A 379 45.74 12.70 -15.05
N ASN A 380 45.79 11.44 -14.64
CA ASN A 380 46.98 10.62 -14.83
C ASN A 380 47.26 10.32 -16.31
N ALA A 381 46.22 10.04 -17.11
CA ALA A 381 46.38 9.84 -18.57
C ALA A 381 46.88 11.10 -19.31
N LYS A 382 46.50 12.31 -18.85
CA LYS A 382 47.02 13.58 -19.41
C LYS A 382 48.46 13.88 -18.98
N THR A 383 48.89 13.42 -17.80
CA THR A 383 50.27 13.59 -17.34
C THR A 383 51.23 12.66 -18.10
N ASP A 384 50.79 11.44 -18.43
CA ASP A 384 51.60 10.49 -19.22
C ASP A 384 51.74 10.90 -20.69
N GLN A 385 50.70 11.49 -21.31
CA GLN A 385 50.80 12.04 -22.67
C GLN A 385 51.73 13.27 -22.76
N LYS A 386 51.83 14.08 -21.69
CA LYS A 386 52.71 15.25 -21.65
C LYS A 386 54.18 14.88 -21.37
N ALA A 387 54.43 13.71 -20.78
CA ALA A 387 55.77 13.15 -20.63
C ALA A 387 56.29 12.52 -21.93
N GLN A 388 55.42 12.01 -22.81
CA GLN A 388 55.82 11.43 -24.11
C GLN A 388 55.97 12.47 -25.24
N THR A 389 55.50 13.72 -25.07
CA THR A 389 55.62 14.78 -26.09
C THR A 389 56.78 15.75 -25.85
N ALA A 390 57.58 15.55 -24.80
CA ALA A 390 58.76 16.36 -24.51
C ALA A 390 60.08 15.79 -25.10
N GLU A 391 60.03 14.66 -25.81
CA GLU A 391 61.21 13.97 -26.37
C GLU A 391 61.24 13.86 -27.90
N ALA A 392 60.41 14.63 -28.61
CA ALA A 392 60.47 14.71 -30.06
C ALA A 392 60.11 16.12 -30.56
N SER A 393 61.08 17.03 -30.50
CA SER A 393 61.04 18.29 -31.25
C SER A 393 62.33 18.45 -32.04
N ASP A 394 62.32 17.97 -33.28
CA ASP A 394 62.96 18.62 -34.42
C ASP A 394 62.43 17.95 -35.68
N VAL A 395 61.63 18.68 -36.45
CA VAL A 395 61.67 18.80 -37.91
C VAL A 395 60.41 19.57 -38.36
N ASP A 396 60.72 20.75 -38.91
CA ASP A 396 59.87 21.65 -39.67
C ASP A 396 59.43 21.02 -41.01
N MET A 397 58.17 21.27 -41.42
CA MET A 397 57.71 21.51 -42.80
C MET A 397 56.20 21.20 -42.99
N GLY A 398 55.46 22.19 -43.51
CA GLY A 398 54.54 21.98 -44.63
C GLY A 398 53.02 21.88 -44.37
N ASP A 399 52.35 23.03 -44.54
CA ASP A 399 51.23 23.31 -45.47
C ASP A 399 49.99 22.38 -45.61
N SER A 400 48.84 23.04 -45.84
CA SER A 400 47.50 22.57 -46.29
C SER A 400 46.68 21.71 -45.30
N GLY A 401 45.37 21.84 -45.11
CA GLY A 401 44.28 22.60 -45.73
C GLY A 401 42.94 21.99 -45.24
N ASP A 402 41.90 22.83 -45.18
CA ASP A 402 40.44 22.53 -45.18
C ASP A 402 39.80 21.47 -44.25
N GLY A 403 38.74 21.90 -43.55
CA GLY A 403 37.42 21.31 -43.78
C GLY A 403 36.59 20.79 -42.59
N ALA A 404 35.44 21.46 -42.36
CA ALA A 404 34.15 20.94 -41.87
C ALA A 404 34.00 20.54 -40.38
N LYS A 405 33.30 21.33 -39.55
CA LYS A 405 31.83 21.47 -39.35
C LYS A 405 31.16 20.37 -38.51
N THR A 406 30.95 20.71 -37.23
CA THR A 406 29.70 20.65 -36.43
C THR A 406 28.61 19.63 -36.78
N TYR A 407 28.16 18.88 -35.77
CA TYR A 407 26.77 18.42 -35.67
C TYR A 407 26.24 18.59 -34.24
N ASP A 408 25.12 19.31 -34.18
CA ASP A 408 24.25 19.61 -33.04
C ASP A 408 23.12 18.57 -33.01
N LEU A 409 22.77 18.07 -31.82
CA LEU A 409 21.71 17.08 -31.61
C LEU A 409 20.59 17.72 -30.79
N ARG A 410 19.62 18.31 -31.50
CA ARG A 410 18.29 18.57 -30.97
C ARG A 410 17.22 18.03 -31.92
N GLU A 411 16.16 17.54 -31.29
CA GLU A 411 14.85 17.18 -31.83
C GLU A 411 14.77 15.94 -32.72
N ARG A 412 14.14 14.88 -32.21
CA ARG A 412 13.14 14.13 -33.00
C ARG A 412 11.95 13.70 -32.15
N LYS A 413 10.83 14.35 -32.43
CA LYS A 413 9.45 14.00 -32.06
C LYS A 413 9.09 12.61 -32.59
N SER A 414 8.41 11.85 -31.75
CA SER A 414 7.70 10.60 -32.07
C SER A 414 6.54 10.88 -33.04
N ARG A 415 6.42 10.07 -34.09
CA ARG A 415 5.26 9.98 -34.99
C ARG A 415 4.47 8.73 -34.60
N ARG A 416 3.16 8.93 -34.37
CA ARG A 416 2.09 7.92 -34.42
C ARG A 416 2.16 7.13 -35.74
N THR A 417 1.84 5.85 -35.65
CA THR A 417 1.37 5.02 -36.78
C THR A 417 -0.07 4.63 -36.53
N ASP A 418 -0.79 4.51 -37.66
CA ASP A 418 -2.20 4.20 -37.83
C ASP A 418 -2.64 2.83 -37.29
#